data_AF-A0AAI9STB4-F1
#
_entry.id   AF-A0AAI9STB4-F1
#
_cell.length_a   1.000
_cell.length_b   1.000
_cell.length_c   1.000
_cell.angle_alpha   90.00
_cell.angle_beta   90.00
_cell.angle_gamma   90.00
#
_symmetry.space_group_name_H-M   'P 1'
#
loop_
_entity.id
_entity.type
_entity.pdbx_description
1 polymer ?
#
loop_
_entity_poly.entity_id
_entity_poly.type
_entity_poly.pdbx_seq_one_letter_code
_entity_poly.pdbx_strand_id
1 'polypeptide(L)'
;MEIYERLDQLQTTIFANLDSLVRTLDLKDEEYTTASDSILTQINHNLSTYKDYLRILKLEKGYKSSLSIPTRSTLQIYELKYESLKKKLRDLLIFMNDSQQYKVHKDRLLKFNLLVPQASKSGGSAASTNNLSARDQLFANRSTSRSNESTGGIAQQINSQNSKITASLQASRNLLSATILQSELNIDTIDQQSKDLLRLNENFTKFGDLLNKSRGIIKFIEKQDKADRQRIYLSMGFFLLCCCWVIYRRVLRRPIGLLFWSLFKIFNIFGWLFGSGGSREKVDEEFIEEIVTDVSLSVPLVAMLASTLDSSVEEITTLLHSVITSTTASAERLVDEL
;
A
#
# COMPACT_ATOMS: atom_id res chain seq x y z
N MET A 1 18.69 30.63 -5.22
CA MET A 1 19.74 30.28 -6.20
C MET A 1 20.12 28.82 -6.06
N GLU A 2 20.34 28.32 -4.83
CA GLU A 2 20.73 26.94 -4.52
C GLU A 2 19.86 25.83 -5.15
N ILE A 3 18.53 26.03 -5.26
CA ILE A 3 17.64 24.99 -5.82
C ILE A 3 17.88 24.80 -7.33
N TYR A 4 18.20 25.85 -8.08
CA TYR A 4 18.48 25.75 -9.51
C TYR A 4 19.82 25.07 -9.79
N GLU A 5 20.83 25.32 -8.94
CA GLU A 5 22.13 24.66 -9.00
C GLU A 5 22.01 23.16 -8.69
N ARG A 6 21.21 22.79 -7.68
CA ARG A 6 20.89 21.37 -7.40
C ARG A 6 20.16 20.70 -8.56
N LEU A 7 19.28 21.42 -9.26
CA LEU A 7 18.57 20.91 -10.41
C LEU A 7 19.51 20.62 -11.59
N ASP A 8 20.53 21.45 -11.78
CA ASP A 8 21.54 21.28 -12.83
C ASP A 8 22.55 20.15 -12.51
N GLN A 9 22.95 20.03 -11.24
CA GLN A 9 23.73 18.88 -10.76
C GLN A 9 22.98 17.57 -10.99
N LEU A 10 21.68 17.54 -10.64
CA LEU A 10 20.85 16.36 -10.82
C LEU A 10 20.64 16.01 -12.30
N GLN A 11 20.48 17.02 -13.16
CA GLN A 11 20.44 16.84 -14.62
C GLN A 11 21.73 16.15 -15.12
N THR A 12 22.89 16.65 -14.69
CA THR A 12 24.21 16.10 -15.08
C THR A 12 24.37 14.66 -14.61
N THR A 13 23.98 14.36 -13.36
CA THR A 13 23.99 13.00 -12.81
C THR A 13 23.07 12.06 -13.58
N ILE A 14 21.87 12.50 -13.98
CA ILE A 14 20.96 11.66 -14.77
C ILE A 14 21.56 11.40 -16.16
N PHE A 15 22.18 12.39 -16.81
CA PHE A 15 22.85 12.15 -18.09
C PHE A 15 24.05 11.20 -17.98
N ALA A 16 24.85 11.30 -16.92
CA ALA A 16 25.94 10.37 -16.66
C ALA A 16 25.43 8.93 -16.45
N ASN A 17 24.32 8.78 -15.72
CA ASN A 17 23.67 7.48 -15.53
C ASN A 17 23.02 6.95 -16.83
N LEU A 18 22.50 7.82 -17.69
CA LEU A 18 22.01 7.42 -19.01
C LEU A 18 23.16 6.94 -19.89
N ASP A 19 24.32 7.59 -19.85
CA ASP A 19 25.51 7.15 -20.60
C ASP A 19 26.04 5.81 -20.09
N SER A 20 26.10 5.62 -18.77
CA SER A 20 26.50 4.33 -18.19
C SER A 20 25.51 3.22 -18.55
N LEU A 21 24.21 3.51 -18.62
CA LEU A 21 23.18 2.56 -19.08
C LEU A 21 23.35 2.18 -20.56
N VAL A 22 23.82 3.09 -21.42
CA VAL A 22 24.18 2.72 -22.80
C VAL A 22 25.39 1.79 -22.80
N ARG A 23 26.40 2.05 -21.97
CA ARG A 23 27.60 1.22 -21.91
C ARG A 23 27.32 -0.21 -21.45
N THR A 24 26.29 -0.42 -20.63
CA THR A 24 25.94 -1.79 -20.21
C THR A 24 25.45 -2.66 -21.35
N LEU A 25 25.00 -2.11 -22.50
CA LEU A 25 24.55 -2.89 -23.66
C LEU A 25 25.59 -3.85 -24.24
N ASP A 26 26.88 -3.60 -24.02
CA ASP A 26 27.96 -4.45 -24.51
C ASP A 26 28.27 -5.63 -23.57
N LEU A 27 27.69 -5.63 -22.36
CA LEU A 27 27.91 -6.67 -21.36
C LEU A 27 27.14 -7.97 -21.69
N LYS A 28 27.63 -9.07 -21.13
CA LYS A 28 27.05 -10.43 -21.26
C LYS A 28 25.70 -10.50 -20.52
N ASP A 29 24.79 -11.33 -21.02
CA ASP A 29 23.35 -11.28 -20.69
C ASP A 29 22.99 -11.30 -19.19
N GLU A 30 23.73 -12.03 -18.34
CA GLU A 30 23.45 -12.07 -16.89
C GLU A 30 23.98 -10.84 -16.12
N GLU A 31 25.10 -10.28 -16.55
CA GLU A 31 25.69 -9.07 -15.96
C GLU A 31 24.95 -7.81 -16.46
N TYR A 32 24.43 -7.87 -17.70
CA TYR A 32 23.60 -6.85 -18.31
C TYR A 32 22.34 -6.56 -17.51
N THR A 33 21.55 -7.58 -17.13
CA THR A 33 20.25 -7.39 -16.45
C THR A 33 20.42 -6.74 -15.08
N THR A 34 21.38 -7.23 -14.30
CA THR A 34 21.65 -6.73 -12.94
C THR A 34 22.20 -5.31 -12.96
N ALA A 35 23.18 -5.02 -13.83
CA ALA A 35 23.75 -3.68 -13.95
C ALA A 35 22.72 -2.68 -14.50
N SER A 36 21.98 -3.05 -15.55
CA SER A 36 20.93 -2.21 -16.15
C SER A 36 19.82 -1.87 -15.15
N ASP A 37 19.30 -2.85 -14.40
CA ASP A 37 18.22 -2.63 -13.44
C ASP A 37 18.66 -1.70 -12.29
N SER A 38 19.90 -1.84 -11.83
CA SER A 38 20.46 -0.96 -10.79
C SER A 38 20.55 0.49 -11.27
N ILE A 39 21.06 0.72 -12.49
CA ILE A 39 21.20 2.05 -13.09
C ILE A 39 19.83 2.65 -13.40
N LEU A 40 18.89 1.84 -13.89
CA LEU A 40 17.52 2.27 -14.17
C LEU A 40 16.78 2.70 -12.89
N THR A 41 16.99 1.98 -11.79
CA THR A 41 16.45 2.36 -10.48
C THR A 41 17.04 3.70 -10.02
N GLN A 42 18.35 3.91 -10.19
CA GLN A 42 19.01 5.18 -9.87
C GLN A 42 18.51 6.34 -10.74
N ILE A 43 18.32 6.12 -12.05
CA ILE A 43 17.77 7.13 -12.95
C ILE A 43 16.35 7.51 -12.54
N ASN A 44 15.49 6.53 -12.25
CA ASN A 44 14.12 6.80 -11.81
C ASN A 44 14.07 7.54 -10.47
N HIS A 45 14.93 7.19 -9.52
CA HIS A 45 15.06 7.90 -8.26
C HIS A 45 15.48 9.37 -8.48
N ASN A 46 16.50 9.60 -9.29
CA ASN A 46 16.97 10.95 -9.63
C ASN A 46 15.91 11.76 -10.42
N LEU A 47 15.13 11.11 -11.28
CA LEU A 47 14.04 11.76 -11.99
C LEU A 47 12.90 12.15 -11.03
N SER A 48 12.58 11.30 -10.04
CA SER A 48 11.60 11.63 -9.01
C SER A 48 12.03 12.81 -8.16
N THR A 49 13.29 12.82 -7.69
CA THR A 49 13.80 13.94 -6.89
C THR A 49 13.84 15.24 -7.70
N TYR A 50 14.15 15.18 -9.00
CA TYR A 50 14.07 16.33 -9.91
C TYR A 50 12.65 16.90 -9.96
N LYS A 51 11.65 16.03 -10.08
CA LYS A 51 10.23 16.39 -10.08
C LYS A 51 9.81 17.01 -8.74
N ASP A 52 10.30 16.50 -7.62
CA ASP A 52 9.99 17.04 -6.30
C ASP A 52 10.58 18.45 -6.12
N TYR A 53 11.82 18.68 -6.57
CA TYR A 53 12.40 20.03 -6.57
C TYR A 53 11.64 20.99 -7.50
N LEU A 54 11.18 20.54 -8.67
CA LEU A 54 10.29 21.33 -9.54
C LEU A 54 8.98 21.69 -8.83
N ARG A 55 8.37 20.73 -8.11
CA ARG A 55 7.14 20.97 -7.34
C ARG A 55 7.37 21.97 -6.20
N ILE A 56 8.49 21.88 -5.50
CA ILE A 56 8.87 22.84 -4.46
C ILE A 56 9.06 24.24 -5.06
N LEU A 57 9.75 24.36 -6.19
CA LEU A 57 9.90 25.64 -6.90
C LEU A 57 8.56 26.23 -7.34
N LYS A 58 7.61 25.38 -7.74
CA LYS A 58 6.25 25.79 -8.11
C LYS A 58 5.45 26.28 -6.90
N LEU A 59 5.58 25.62 -5.75
CA LEU A 59 4.92 26.00 -4.50
C LEU A 59 5.53 27.27 -3.87
N GLU A 60 6.86 27.39 -3.87
CA GLU A 60 7.57 28.58 -3.36
C GLU A 60 7.12 29.84 -4.12
N LYS A 61 6.93 29.74 -5.44
CA LYS A 61 6.46 30.86 -6.27
C LYS A 61 4.96 31.09 -6.14
N GLY A 62 4.15 30.04 -5.93
CA GLY A 62 2.72 30.17 -5.63
C GLY A 62 2.45 30.95 -4.34
N TYR A 63 3.33 30.84 -3.34
CA TYR A 63 3.28 31.64 -2.11
C TYR A 63 3.68 33.11 -2.31
N LYS A 64 4.59 33.41 -3.25
CA LYS A 64 5.12 34.77 -3.55
C LYS A 64 4.44 35.47 -4.75
N SER A 65 3.23 35.04 -5.12
CA SER A 65 2.55 35.31 -6.41
C SER A 65 2.21 36.78 -6.75
N SER A 66 2.59 37.79 -5.94
CA SER A 66 2.29 39.20 -6.26
C SER A 66 3.38 39.95 -7.03
N LEU A 67 4.56 39.38 -7.27
CA LEU A 67 5.67 40.15 -7.87
C LEU A 67 6.57 39.31 -8.80
N SER A 68 6.61 39.71 -10.08
CA SER A 68 7.57 39.36 -11.14
C SER A 68 7.20 38.25 -12.17
N ILE A 69 6.92 38.71 -13.39
CA ILE A 69 6.70 37.95 -14.64
C ILE A 69 7.96 37.25 -15.22
N PRO A 70 9.22 37.73 -15.09
CA PRO A 70 10.39 37.06 -15.70
C PRO A 70 10.74 35.70 -15.06
N THR A 71 10.19 35.41 -13.89
CA THR A 71 10.50 34.21 -13.11
C THR A 71 9.68 32.98 -13.55
N ARG A 72 8.69 33.15 -14.44
CA ARG A 72 7.88 32.06 -15.01
C ARG A 72 8.59 31.36 -16.17
N SER A 73 9.35 32.07 -16.99
CA SER A 73 10.09 31.50 -18.12
C SER A 73 11.21 30.56 -17.65
N THR A 74 11.93 30.93 -16.58
CA THR A 74 12.98 30.07 -16.01
C THR A 74 12.41 28.76 -15.48
N LEU A 75 11.24 28.77 -14.85
CA LEU A 75 10.56 27.55 -14.41
C LEU A 75 10.15 26.67 -15.59
N GLN A 76 9.58 27.27 -16.64
CA GLN A 76 9.19 26.55 -17.86
C GLN A 76 10.39 25.88 -18.54
N ILE A 77 11.56 26.52 -18.55
CA ILE A 77 12.79 25.93 -19.10
C ILE A 77 13.14 24.63 -18.36
N TYR A 78 13.05 24.59 -17.03
CA TYR A 78 13.34 23.38 -16.27
C TYR A 78 12.24 22.31 -16.36
N GLU A 79 10.97 22.70 -16.54
CA GLU A 79 9.89 21.75 -16.87
C GLU A 79 10.14 21.08 -18.24
N LEU A 80 10.53 21.86 -19.25
CA LEU A 80 10.87 21.33 -20.59
C LEU A 80 12.10 20.41 -20.54
N LYS A 81 13.12 20.78 -19.75
CA LYS A 81 14.31 19.93 -19.53
C LYS A 81 13.92 18.58 -18.92
N TYR A 82 13.06 18.57 -17.90
CA TYR A 82 12.55 17.35 -17.30
C TYR A 82 11.82 16.44 -18.30
N GLU A 83 10.90 17.00 -19.08
CA GLU A 83 10.16 16.23 -20.10
C GLU A 83 11.10 15.68 -21.18
N SER A 84 12.11 16.45 -21.59
CA SER A 84 13.12 15.97 -22.54
C SER A 84 13.93 14.79 -22.00
N LEU A 85 14.27 14.81 -20.70
CA LEU A 85 15.03 13.75 -20.04
C LEU A 85 14.21 12.46 -19.94
N LYS A 86 12.93 12.59 -19.62
CA LYS A 86 11.98 11.48 -19.61
C LYS A 86 11.78 10.87 -21.00
N LYS A 87 11.66 11.71 -22.03
CA LYS A 87 11.57 11.24 -23.41
C LYS A 87 12.83 10.47 -23.81
N LYS A 88 14.01 11.02 -23.51
CA LYS A 88 15.29 10.37 -23.81
C LYS A 88 15.44 9.03 -23.10
N LEU A 89 15.05 8.95 -21.82
CA LEU A 89 15.03 7.68 -21.07
C LEU A 89 14.12 6.65 -21.76
N ARG A 90 12.91 7.04 -22.16
CA ARG A 90 11.98 6.13 -22.85
C ARG A 90 12.54 5.64 -24.18
N ASP A 91 13.07 6.54 -25.00
CA ASP A 91 13.61 6.19 -26.31
C ASP A 91 14.81 5.24 -26.17
N LEU A 92 15.65 5.47 -25.15
CA LEU A 92 16.77 4.59 -24.80
C LEU A 92 16.27 3.23 -24.29
N LEU A 93 15.19 3.20 -23.50
CA LEU A 93 14.59 1.94 -23.03
C LEU A 93 14.10 1.07 -24.19
N ILE A 94 13.43 1.69 -25.16
CA ILE A 94 12.97 1.02 -26.39
C ILE A 94 14.18 0.48 -27.15
N PHE A 95 15.20 1.33 -27.36
CA PHE A 95 16.43 0.92 -28.04
C PHE A 95 17.13 -0.26 -27.35
N MET A 96 17.23 -0.25 -26.03
CA MET A 96 17.81 -1.35 -25.26
C MET A 96 17.01 -2.64 -25.45
N ASN A 97 15.69 -2.56 -25.37
CA ASN A 97 14.83 -3.72 -25.58
C ASN A 97 14.97 -4.29 -27.01
N ASP A 98 14.95 -3.44 -28.03
CA ASP A 98 15.13 -3.87 -29.43
C ASP A 98 16.51 -4.51 -29.66
N SER A 99 17.56 -3.93 -29.08
CA SER A 99 18.91 -4.50 -29.12
C SER A 99 18.98 -5.87 -28.44
N GLN A 100 18.28 -6.06 -27.32
CA GLN A 100 18.18 -7.35 -26.63
C GLN A 100 17.44 -8.37 -27.48
N GLN A 101 16.31 -7.98 -28.09
CA GLN A 101 15.56 -8.87 -28.98
C GLN A 101 16.40 -9.29 -30.20
N TYR A 102 17.22 -8.39 -30.73
CA TYR A 102 18.14 -8.72 -31.83
C TYR A 102 19.17 -9.79 -31.42
N LYS A 103 19.79 -9.67 -30.23
CA LYS A 103 20.73 -10.69 -29.72
C LYS A 103 20.04 -12.05 -29.55
N VAL A 104 18.89 -12.08 -28.88
CA VAL A 104 18.10 -13.32 -28.69
C VAL A 104 17.65 -13.92 -30.02
N HIS A 105 17.32 -13.10 -31.02
CA HIS A 105 17.01 -13.58 -32.36
C HIS A 105 18.23 -14.19 -33.05
N LYS A 106 19.40 -13.55 -32.96
CA LYS A 106 20.67 -14.06 -33.50
C LYS A 106 21.07 -15.38 -32.84
N ASP A 107 20.94 -15.50 -31.53
CA ASP A 107 21.27 -16.73 -30.80
C ASP A 107 20.35 -17.88 -31.19
N ARG A 108 19.05 -17.60 -31.40
CA ARG A 108 18.12 -18.57 -31.98
C ARG A 108 18.58 -19.02 -33.37
N LEU A 109 18.92 -18.09 -34.25
CA LEU A 109 19.39 -18.43 -35.60
C LEU A 109 20.67 -19.29 -35.58
N LEU A 110 21.60 -19.03 -34.64
CA LEU A 110 22.82 -19.82 -34.46
C LEU A 110 22.51 -21.20 -33.88
N LYS A 111 21.70 -21.29 -32.82
CA LYS A 111 21.30 -22.57 -32.19
C LYS A 111 20.67 -23.53 -33.20
N PHE A 112 19.89 -23.00 -34.13
CA PHE A 112 19.22 -23.80 -35.16
C PHE A 112 20.03 -23.94 -36.46
N ASN A 113 21.30 -23.52 -36.49
CA ASN A 113 22.18 -23.59 -37.66
C ASN A 113 21.58 -22.95 -38.93
N LEU A 114 20.66 -21.98 -38.78
CA LEU A 114 20.00 -21.27 -39.88
C LEU A 114 20.88 -20.15 -40.46
N LEU A 115 21.97 -19.79 -39.77
CA LEU A 115 23.01 -18.89 -40.25
C LEU A 115 24.26 -19.69 -40.64
N VAL A 116 24.18 -20.41 -41.76
CA VAL A 116 25.39 -20.70 -42.55
C VAL A 116 25.81 -19.38 -43.19
N PRO A 117 27.04 -18.87 -42.97
CA PRO A 117 27.55 -17.73 -43.73
C PRO A 117 27.56 -18.10 -45.21
N GLN A 118 26.60 -17.57 -45.95
CA GLN A 118 26.58 -17.53 -47.42
C GLN A 118 27.71 -16.61 -47.89
N ALA A 119 28.95 -17.05 -47.75
CA ALA A 119 30.06 -16.57 -48.56
C ALA A 119 30.03 -17.32 -49.90
N SER A 120 29.05 -16.99 -50.74
CA SER A 120 29.10 -17.08 -52.21
C SER A 120 27.71 -16.87 -52.81
N LYS A 121 27.41 -15.62 -53.17
CA LYS A 121 26.39 -15.34 -54.19
C LYS A 121 26.97 -15.71 -55.55
N SER A 122 26.30 -16.62 -56.26
CA SER A 122 25.97 -16.39 -57.67
C SER A 122 24.76 -17.22 -58.09
N GLY A 123 23.67 -16.54 -58.43
CA GLY A 123 22.64 -17.04 -59.34
C GLY A 123 21.30 -17.43 -58.71
N GLY A 124 20.23 -16.76 -59.16
CA GLY A 124 18.92 -17.42 -59.30
C GLY A 124 17.76 -16.79 -58.54
N SER A 125 17.01 -15.99 -59.28
CA SER A 125 15.65 -15.47 -59.09
C SER A 125 14.61 -16.29 -58.29
N ALA A 126 13.62 -15.53 -57.80
CA ALA A 126 12.20 -15.89 -57.61
C ALA A 126 11.82 -16.76 -56.40
N ALA A 127 11.54 -16.09 -55.27
CA ALA A 127 10.86 -16.69 -54.13
C ALA A 127 9.68 -15.81 -53.68
N SER A 128 8.57 -15.88 -54.43
CA SER A 128 7.25 -15.44 -53.92
C SER A 128 6.10 -16.35 -54.37
N THR A 129 6.32 -17.29 -55.30
CA THR A 129 5.27 -18.17 -55.87
C THR A 129 5.28 -19.62 -55.36
N ASN A 130 6.24 -20.01 -54.51
CA ASN A 130 6.46 -21.44 -54.17
C ASN A 130 5.60 -21.98 -53.00
N ASN A 131 4.93 -21.12 -52.23
CA ASN A 131 4.15 -21.61 -51.07
C ASN A 131 2.79 -22.23 -51.45
N LEU A 132 2.16 -21.77 -52.55
CA LEU A 132 0.93 -22.41 -53.06
C LEU A 132 1.24 -23.77 -53.71
N SER A 133 2.33 -23.85 -54.48
CA SER A 133 2.72 -25.10 -55.16
C SER A 133 3.15 -26.20 -54.18
N ALA A 134 3.82 -25.85 -53.08
CA ALA A 134 4.16 -26.82 -52.04
C ALA A 134 2.91 -27.37 -51.32
N ARG A 135 1.92 -26.52 -51.07
CA ARG A 135 0.63 -26.93 -50.50
C ARG A 135 -0.13 -27.87 -51.44
N ASP A 136 -0.23 -27.52 -52.72
CA ASP A 136 -0.95 -28.35 -53.69
C ASP A 136 -0.21 -29.66 -54.01
N GLN A 137 1.12 -29.69 -54.01
CA GLN A 137 1.91 -30.92 -54.18
C GLN A 137 1.75 -31.90 -53.02
N LEU A 138 1.52 -31.41 -51.80
CA LEU A 138 1.27 -32.25 -50.61
C LEU A 138 -0.12 -32.92 -50.63
N PHE A 139 -1.10 -32.35 -51.34
CA PHE A 139 -2.46 -32.91 -51.45
C PHE A 139 -2.75 -33.62 -52.78
N ALA A 140 -1.98 -33.32 -53.84
CA ALA A 140 -2.12 -33.95 -55.15
C ALA A 140 -1.87 -35.47 -55.14
N ASN A 141 -1.08 -35.98 -54.20
CA ASN A 141 -0.84 -37.42 -54.07
C ASN A 141 -1.98 -38.19 -53.38
N ARG A 142 -2.99 -37.50 -52.85
CA ARG A 142 -4.14 -38.14 -52.18
C ARG A 142 -5.29 -38.46 -53.16
N SER A 143 -5.36 -37.78 -54.30
CA SER A 143 -6.49 -37.88 -55.22
C SER A 143 -6.31 -38.84 -56.40
N THR A 144 -5.13 -39.45 -56.58
CA THR A 144 -4.82 -40.26 -57.78
C THR A 144 -4.83 -41.78 -57.58
N SER A 145 -5.10 -42.30 -56.38
CA SER A 145 -5.03 -43.75 -56.11
C SER A 145 -6.38 -44.47 -56.07
N ARG A 146 -7.32 -44.15 -56.97
CA ARG A 146 -8.56 -44.93 -57.07
C ARG A 146 -9.12 -45.04 -58.50
N SER A 147 -8.32 -45.54 -59.42
CA SER A 147 -8.81 -46.11 -60.68
C SER A 147 -7.72 -46.92 -61.37
N ASN A 148 -7.74 -48.25 -61.21
CA ASN A 148 -7.81 -49.19 -62.34
C ASN A 148 -7.75 -50.66 -61.90
N GLU A 149 -8.40 -51.45 -62.75
CA GLU A 149 -8.94 -52.79 -62.61
C GLU A 149 -7.92 -53.94 -62.76
N SER A 150 -8.33 -55.10 -62.21
CA SER A 150 -8.16 -56.49 -62.67
C SER A 150 -6.87 -57.03 -63.35
N THR A 151 -6.51 -58.25 -62.91
CA THR A 151 -5.76 -59.31 -63.63
C THR A 151 -4.28 -59.07 -64.01
N GLY A 152 -3.38 -59.37 -63.06
CA GLY A 152 -1.96 -59.62 -63.31
C GLY A 152 -1.35 -60.43 -62.17
N GLY A 153 -0.63 -61.52 -62.48
CA GLY A 153 -0.25 -62.59 -61.56
C GLY A 153 0.51 -62.17 -60.28
N ILE A 154 0.58 -63.11 -59.33
CA ILE A 154 1.11 -63.05 -57.95
C ILE A 154 2.26 -62.04 -57.72
N ALA A 155 3.20 -61.90 -58.66
CA ALA A 155 4.29 -60.91 -58.60
C ALA A 155 3.81 -59.44 -58.51
N GLN A 156 2.77 -59.06 -59.26
CA GLN A 156 2.16 -57.73 -59.19
C GLN A 156 1.47 -57.50 -57.84
N GLN A 157 0.88 -58.56 -57.29
CA GLN A 157 0.23 -58.53 -55.98
C GLN A 157 1.27 -58.34 -54.86
N ILE A 158 2.43 -59.03 -54.94
CA ILE A 158 3.55 -58.86 -54.00
C ILE A 158 4.14 -57.44 -54.09
N ASN A 159 4.38 -56.92 -55.30
CA ASN A 159 4.86 -55.55 -55.47
C ASN A 159 3.86 -54.50 -54.94
N SER A 160 2.55 -54.74 -55.13
CA SER A 160 1.51 -53.88 -54.56
C SER A 160 1.48 -53.94 -53.02
N GLN A 161 1.76 -55.10 -52.43
CA GLN A 161 1.85 -55.26 -50.97
C GLN A 161 3.11 -54.58 -50.41
N ASN A 162 4.27 -54.75 -51.05
CA ASN A 162 5.51 -54.05 -50.65
C ASN A 162 5.37 -52.52 -50.80
N SER A 163 4.70 -52.05 -51.86
CA SER A 163 4.38 -50.63 -52.04
C SER A 163 3.45 -50.12 -50.94
N LYS A 164 2.42 -50.89 -50.56
CA LYS A 164 1.54 -50.55 -49.42
C LYS A 164 2.27 -50.52 -48.08
N ILE A 165 3.17 -51.46 -47.83
CA ILE A 165 4.01 -51.49 -46.61
C ILE A 165 4.94 -50.29 -46.59
N THR A 166 5.55 -49.94 -47.73
CA THR A 166 6.43 -48.77 -47.82
C THR A 166 5.63 -47.47 -47.63
N ALA A 167 4.44 -47.38 -48.21
CA ALA A 167 3.53 -46.26 -48.02
C ALA A 167 3.07 -46.14 -46.56
N SER A 168 2.79 -47.25 -45.87
CA SER A 168 2.42 -47.21 -44.45
C SER A 168 3.59 -46.83 -43.55
N LEU A 169 4.82 -47.25 -43.89
CA LEU A 169 6.04 -46.90 -43.16
C LEU A 169 6.41 -45.43 -43.38
N GLN A 170 6.23 -44.90 -44.60
CA GLN A 170 6.37 -43.48 -44.91
C GLN A 170 5.29 -42.64 -44.22
N ALA A 171 4.04 -43.11 -44.18
CA ALA A 171 2.98 -42.47 -43.42
C ALA A 171 3.27 -42.47 -41.90
N SER A 172 3.80 -43.58 -41.37
CA SER A 172 4.24 -43.68 -39.98
C SER A 172 5.40 -42.72 -39.67
N ARG A 173 6.38 -42.61 -40.57
CA ARG A 173 7.48 -41.64 -40.44
C ARG A 173 6.96 -40.19 -40.44
N ASN A 174 6.01 -39.88 -41.31
CA ASN A 174 5.40 -38.54 -41.37
C ASN A 174 4.61 -38.24 -40.09
N LEU A 175 3.87 -39.21 -39.56
CA LEU A 175 3.16 -39.10 -38.27
C LEU A 175 4.18 -38.90 -37.13
N LEU A 176 5.22 -39.74 -37.06
CA LEU A 176 6.26 -39.64 -36.04
C LEU A 176 6.95 -38.27 -36.09
N SER A 177 7.25 -37.75 -37.28
CA SER A 177 7.83 -36.41 -37.44
C SER A 177 6.87 -35.31 -36.95
N ALA A 178 5.57 -35.43 -37.22
CA ALA A 178 4.56 -34.52 -36.72
C ALA A 178 4.40 -34.60 -35.19
N THR A 179 4.46 -35.81 -34.61
CA THR A 179 4.42 -36.02 -33.16
C THR A 179 5.67 -35.46 -32.48
N ILE A 180 6.86 -35.56 -33.08
CA ILE A 180 8.07 -34.92 -32.57
C ILE A 180 7.91 -33.40 -32.54
N LEU A 181 7.45 -32.78 -33.63
CA LEU A 181 7.19 -31.32 -33.66
C LEU A 181 6.17 -30.89 -32.60
N GLN A 182 5.15 -31.72 -32.36
CA GLN A 182 4.19 -31.49 -31.30
C GLN A 182 4.81 -31.65 -29.90
N SER A 183 5.74 -32.59 -29.73
CA SER A 183 6.50 -32.76 -28.49
C SER A 183 7.44 -31.58 -28.22
N GLU A 184 8.07 -31.00 -29.25
CA GLU A 184 8.90 -29.80 -29.13
C GLU A 184 8.07 -28.59 -28.68
N LEU A 185 6.91 -28.37 -29.31
CA LEU A 185 5.96 -27.32 -28.90
C LEU A 185 5.47 -27.51 -27.45
N ASN A 186 5.28 -28.75 -27.02
CA ASN A 186 4.88 -29.06 -25.65
C ASN A 186 6.01 -28.74 -24.66
N ILE A 187 7.26 -29.09 -24.99
CA ILE A 187 8.44 -28.76 -24.18
C ILE A 187 8.62 -27.24 -24.05
N ASP A 188 8.45 -26.49 -25.14
CA ASP A 188 8.52 -25.02 -25.12
C ASP A 188 7.40 -24.43 -24.26
N THR A 189 6.20 -25.03 -24.30
CA THR A 189 5.07 -24.64 -23.45
C THR A 189 5.37 -24.93 -21.98
N ILE A 190 5.95 -26.08 -21.65
CA ILE A 190 6.34 -26.43 -20.27
C ILE A 190 7.43 -25.46 -19.76
N ASP A 191 8.42 -25.12 -20.59
CA ASP A 191 9.46 -24.15 -20.23
C ASP A 191 8.89 -22.74 -20.02
N GLN A 192 7.96 -22.31 -20.87
CA GLN A 192 7.24 -21.05 -20.69
C GLN A 192 6.38 -21.06 -19.43
N GLN A 193 5.63 -22.14 -19.18
CA GLN A 193 4.84 -22.30 -17.96
C GLN A 193 5.72 -22.34 -16.71
N SER A 194 6.93 -22.91 -16.79
CA SER A 194 7.91 -22.90 -15.70
C SER A 194 8.43 -21.49 -15.43
N LYS A 195 8.77 -20.74 -16.48
CA LYS A 195 9.17 -19.33 -16.38
C LYS A 195 8.07 -18.45 -15.83
N ASP A 196 6.82 -18.67 -16.25
CA ASP A 196 5.66 -17.95 -15.73
C ASP A 196 5.40 -18.29 -14.26
N LEU A 197 5.58 -19.55 -13.84
CA LEU A 197 5.55 -19.94 -12.43
C LEU A 197 6.63 -19.23 -11.62
N LEU A 198 7.84 -19.13 -12.15
CA LEU A 198 8.97 -18.46 -11.50
C LEU A 198 8.70 -16.95 -11.36
N ARG A 199 8.16 -16.32 -12.42
CA ARG A 199 7.68 -14.93 -12.37
C ARG A 199 6.53 -14.74 -11.40
N LEU A 200 5.60 -15.68 -11.33
CA LEU A 200 4.49 -15.63 -10.38
C LEU A 200 5.00 -15.71 -8.94
N ASN A 201 5.97 -16.60 -8.67
CA ASN A 201 6.64 -16.71 -7.39
C ASN A 201 7.36 -15.40 -7.00
N GLU A 202 8.13 -14.80 -7.92
CA GLU A 202 8.76 -13.50 -7.69
C GLU A 202 7.73 -12.39 -7.41
N ASN A 203 6.61 -12.38 -8.15
CA ASN A 203 5.52 -11.44 -7.91
C ASN A 203 4.86 -11.67 -6.55
N PHE A 204 4.70 -12.91 -6.09
CA PHE A 204 4.25 -13.23 -4.74
C PHE A 204 5.25 -12.77 -3.67
N THR A 205 6.55 -12.94 -3.88
CA THR A 205 7.59 -12.42 -2.98
C THR A 205 7.52 -10.89 -2.90
N LYS A 206 7.43 -10.20 -4.05
CA LYS A 206 7.27 -8.74 -4.11
C LYS A 206 5.97 -8.30 -3.42
N PHE A 207 4.87 -9.04 -3.59
CA PHE A 207 3.61 -8.75 -2.91
C PHE A 207 3.74 -8.93 -1.39
N GLY A 208 4.49 -9.94 -0.94
CA GLY A 208 4.85 -10.14 0.46
C GLY A 208 5.63 -8.95 1.04
N ASP A 209 6.63 -8.45 0.32
CA ASP A 209 7.39 -7.25 0.71
C ASP A 209 6.52 -5.99 0.75
N LEU A 210 5.62 -5.82 -0.22
CA LEU A 210 4.66 -4.72 -0.24
C LEU A 210 3.67 -4.82 0.95
N LEU A 211 3.20 -6.02 1.29
CA LEU A 211 2.36 -6.23 2.47
C LEU A 211 3.13 -5.95 3.77
N ASN A 212 4.39 -6.36 3.87
CA ASN A 212 5.25 -6.03 5.01
C ASN A 212 5.47 -4.52 5.13
N LYS A 213 5.70 -3.85 4.00
CA LYS A 213 5.85 -2.39 3.96
C LYS A 213 4.55 -1.68 4.33
N SER A 214 3.41 -2.14 3.81
CA SER A 214 2.07 -1.67 4.19
C SER A 214 1.83 -1.85 5.70
N ARG A 215 2.18 -3.01 6.25
CA ARG A 215 2.09 -3.30 7.69
C ARG A 215 3.02 -2.41 8.51
N GLY A 216 4.23 -2.12 8.00
CA GLY A 216 5.16 -1.17 8.62
C GLY A 216 4.60 0.25 8.66
N ILE A 217 3.98 0.70 7.56
CA ILE A 217 3.30 2.00 7.46
C ILE A 217 2.10 2.04 8.42
N ILE A 218 1.28 0.99 8.47
CA ILE A 218 0.14 0.88 9.39
C ILE A 218 0.61 0.94 10.85
N LYS A 219 1.67 0.19 11.21
CA LYS A 219 2.27 0.26 12.56
C LYS A 219 2.86 1.64 12.86
N PHE A 220 3.45 2.30 11.86
CA PHE A 220 3.99 3.64 12.02
C PHE A 220 2.87 4.66 12.23
N ILE A 221 1.77 4.56 11.49
CA ILE A 221 0.56 5.37 11.68
C ILE A 221 -0.05 5.10 13.06
N GLU A 222 -0.18 3.84 13.47
CA GLU A 222 -0.68 3.50 14.80
C GLU A 222 0.22 4.08 15.92
N LYS A 223 1.54 3.99 15.75
CA LYS A 223 2.50 4.55 16.71
C LYS A 223 2.50 6.07 16.73
N GLN A 224 2.36 6.73 15.57
CA GLN A 224 2.23 8.18 15.49
C GLN A 224 0.93 8.66 16.13
N ASP A 225 -0.20 7.98 15.89
CA ASP A 225 -1.48 8.32 16.54
C ASP A 225 -1.38 8.17 18.07
N LYS A 226 -0.74 7.10 18.57
CA LYS A 226 -0.49 6.93 20.00
C LYS A 226 0.40 8.02 20.59
N ALA A 227 1.49 8.39 19.91
CA ALA A 227 2.39 9.45 20.37
C ALA A 227 1.70 10.84 20.35
N ASP A 228 0.86 11.09 19.34
CA ASP A 228 0.10 12.33 19.24
C ASP A 228 -0.97 12.42 20.33
N ARG A 229 -1.73 11.33 20.54
CA ARG A 229 -2.63 11.21 21.69
C ARG A 229 -1.90 11.44 23.01
N GLN A 230 -0.72 10.85 23.20
CA GLN A 230 0.06 11.02 24.42
C GLN A 230 0.49 12.48 24.62
N ARG A 231 0.85 13.21 23.56
CA ARG A 231 1.14 14.65 23.63
C ARG A 231 -0.08 15.49 23.99
N ILE A 232 -1.24 15.18 23.40
CA ILE A 232 -2.51 15.84 23.73
C ILE A 232 -2.86 15.61 25.21
N TYR A 233 -2.77 14.38 25.70
CA TYR A 233 -3.00 14.06 27.11
C TYR A 233 -1.98 14.73 28.05
N LEU A 234 -0.71 14.82 27.68
CA LEU A 234 0.31 15.51 28.48
C LEU A 234 -0.01 17.01 28.59
N SER A 235 -0.45 17.64 27.50
CA SER A 235 -0.85 19.06 27.49
C SER A 235 -2.12 19.28 28.34
N MET A 236 -3.13 18.43 28.17
CA MET A 236 -4.37 18.48 28.96
C MET A 236 -4.07 18.26 30.46
N GLY A 237 -3.20 17.30 30.77
CA GLY A 237 -2.75 16.99 32.12
C GLY A 237 -1.94 18.13 32.74
N PHE A 238 -1.03 18.76 31.99
CA PHE A 238 -0.28 19.92 32.46
C PHE A 238 -1.20 21.12 32.74
N PHE A 239 -2.21 21.34 31.89
CA PHE A 239 -3.22 22.37 32.12
C PHE A 239 -4.02 22.08 33.40
N LEU A 240 -4.48 20.84 33.59
CA LEU A 240 -5.19 20.43 34.80
C LEU A 240 -4.32 20.56 36.05
N LEU A 241 -3.04 20.17 35.94
CA LEU A 241 -2.05 20.29 37.01
C LEU A 241 -1.80 21.75 37.35
N CYS A 242 -1.71 22.63 36.35
CA CYS A 242 -1.59 24.08 36.55
C CYS A 242 -2.83 24.66 37.22
N CYS A 243 -4.02 24.26 36.78
CA CYS A 243 -5.29 24.67 37.41
C CYS A 243 -5.37 24.17 38.85
N CYS A 244 -5.08 22.89 39.07
CA CYS A 244 -5.02 22.26 40.39
C CYS A 244 -3.96 22.90 41.28
N TRP A 245 -2.82 23.30 40.74
CA TRP A 245 -1.77 24.03 41.47
C TRP A 245 -2.25 25.43 41.90
N VAL A 246 -2.95 26.14 41.03
CA VAL A 246 -3.56 27.44 41.34
C VAL A 246 -4.63 27.28 42.42
N ILE A 247 -5.51 26.28 42.30
CA ILE A 247 -6.54 25.96 43.29
C ILE A 247 -5.88 25.52 44.61
N TYR A 248 -4.84 24.68 44.56
CA TYR A 248 -4.03 24.24 45.71
C TYR A 248 -3.49 25.43 46.48
N ARG A 249 -2.86 26.36 45.74
CA ARG A 249 -2.23 27.54 46.32
C ARG A 249 -3.25 28.56 46.84
N ARG A 250 -4.39 28.70 46.18
CA ARG A 250 -5.35 29.78 46.46
C ARG A 250 -6.47 29.35 47.39
N VAL A 251 -7.17 28.27 47.05
CA VAL A 251 -8.31 27.77 47.81
C VAL A 251 -7.80 26.76 48.82
N LEU A 252 -7.09 25.72 48.41
CA LEU A 252 -6.94 24.46 49.15
C LEU A 252 -6.14 24.52 50.46
N ARG A 253 -5.29 25.52 50.70
CA ARG A 253 -4.53 25.58 51.96
C ARG A 253 -5.40 25.69 53.23
N ARG A 254 -6.64 26.21 53.12
CA ARG A 254 -7.61 26.27 54.22
C ARG A 254 -8.71 25.19 54.21
N PRO A 255 -9.41 24.93 53.08
CA PRO A 255 -10.43 23.92 52.99
C PRO A 255 -9.83 22.53 52.82
N ILE A 256 -8.58 22.29 52.38
CA ILE A 256 -7.99 20.95 52.53
C ILE A 256 -7.66 20.68 53.99
N GLY A 257 -7.26 21.68 54.78
CA GLY A 257 -7.12 21.51 56.23
C GLY A 257 -8.47 21.16 56.88
N LEU A 258 -9.53 21.89 56.52
CA LEU A 258 -10.89 21.63 57.00
C LEU A 258 -11.52 20.37 56.40
N LEU A 259 -11.30 20.03 55.12
CA LEU A 259 -11.76 18.80 54.48
C LEU A 259 -10.98 17.62 54.98
N PHE A 260 -9.67 17.70 55.18
CA PHE A 260 -8.94 16.58 55.76
C PHE A 260 -9.34 16.41 57.22
N TRP A 261 -9.62 17.47 57.97
CA TRP A 261 -10.19 17.35 59.31
C TRP A 261 -11.63 16.79 59.29
N SER A 262 -12.49 17.27 58.40
CA SER A 262 -13.88 16.83 58.23
C SER A 262 -13.97 15.42 57.66
N LEU A 263 -13.21 15.10 56.62
CA LEU A 263 -13.07 13.76 56.05
C LEU A 263 -12.38 12.83 57.03
N PHE A 264 -11.31 13.21 57.73
CA PHE A 264 -10.72 12.31 58.74
C PHE A 264 -11.71 12.06 59.88
N LYS A 265 -12.51 13.05 60.27
CA LYS A 265 -13.60 12.86 61.25
C LYS A 265 -14.72 12.00 60.70
N ILE A 266 -15.14 12.20 59.44
CA ILE A 266 -16.16 11.36 58.77
C ILE A 266 -15.64 9.94 58.54
N PHE A 267 -14.37 9.76 58.21
CA PHE A 267 -13.74 8.45 57.98
C PHE A 267 -13.45 7.74 59.30
N ASN A 268 -13.18 8.47 60.38
CA ASN A 268 -13.09 7.89 61.72
C ASN A 268 -14.49 7.51 62.23
N ILE A 269 -15.52 8.30 61.94
CA ILE A 269 -16.92 7.99 62.23
C ILE A 269 -17.43 6.83 61.38
N PHE A 270 -17.16 6.79 60.08
CA PHE A 270 -17.52 5.69 59.17
C PHE A 270 -16.67 4.44 59.44
N GLY A 271 -15.40 4.59 59.81
CA GLY A 271 -14.55 3.49 60.24
C GLY A 271 -15.03 2.88 61.55
N TRP A 272 -15.58 3.70 62.45
CA TRP A 272 -16.28 3.24 63.65
C TRP A 272 -17.65 2.62 63.33
N LEU A 273 -18.41 3.18 62.37
CA LEU A 273 -19.73 2.69 61.97
C LEU A 273 -19.68 1.39 61.13
N PHE A 274 -18.61 1.19 60.37
CA PHE A 274 -18.45 0.07 59.43
C PHE A 274 -17.38 -0.95 59.87
N GLY A 275 -16.66 -0.68 60.97
CA GLY A 275 -15.61 -1.51 61.56
C GLY A 275 -15.82 -1.72 63.05
N SER A 276 -16.60 -2.73 63.41
CA SER A 276 -16.76 -3.16 64.81
C SER A 276 -15.46 -3.78 65.33
N GLY A 277 -14.85 -3.20 66.37
CA GLY A 277 -13.69 -3.82 67.02
C GLY A 277 -12.84 -2.97 67.97
N GLY A 278 -13.44 -2.30 68.96
CA GLY A 278 -12.79 -2.05 70.25
C GLY A 278 -11.94 -0.78 70.43
N SER A 279 -12.50 0.19 71.16
CA SER A 279 -11.95 0.66 72.44
C SER A 279 -12.98 1.53 73.16
N ARG A 280 -13.30 1.11 74.40
CA ARG A 280 -14.10 1.85 75.38
C ARG A 280 -13.30 3.05 75.87
N GLU A 281 -13.85 4.26 75.77
CA GLU A 281 -13.81 5.22 76.87
C GLU A 281 -14.95 6.23 76.77
N LYS A 282 -15.39 6.71 77.93
CA LYS A 282 -16.71 7.26 78.30
C LYS A 282 -16.99 8.69 77.78
N VAL A 283 -18.22 9.13 78.05
CA VAL A 283 -18.72 10.52 78.25
C VAL A 283 -19.41 11.11 77.00
N ASP A 284 -20.65 11.64 77.00
CA ASP A 284 -21.77 11.69 77.95
C ASP A 284 -23.07 11.81 77.11
N GLU A 285 -24.17 11.30 77.65
CA GLU A 285 -25.54 11.51 77.18
C GLU A 285 -25.95 12.97 77.42
N GLU A 286 -26.21 13.70 76.35
CA GLU A 286 -27.26 14.72 76.20
C GLU A 286 -27.11 15.23 74.76
N PHE A 287 -28.20 15.52 74.04
CA PHE A 287 -28.19 16.17 72.72
C PHE A 287 -28.19 15.28 71.45
N ILE A 288 -28.86 14.12 71.42
CA ILE A 288 -29.28 13.50 70.13
C ILE A 288 -30.72 12.97 70.22
N GLU A 289 -31.68 13.82 70.59
CA GLU A 289 -33.11 13.49 70.42
C GLU A 289 -33.93 14.55 69.64
N GLU A 290 -33.31 15.61 69.12
CA GLU A 290 -34.06 16.70 68.45
C GLU A 290 -33.88 16.77 66.92
N ILE A 291 -33.00 15.97 66.31
CA ILE A 291 -32.69 16.07 64.87
C ILE A 291 -33.16 14.85 64.05
N VAL A 292 -33.63 13.78 64.70
CA VAL A 292 -33.96 12.52 64.02
C VAL A 292 -35.37 12.49 63.41
N THR A 293 -36.25 13.44 63.75
CA THR A 293 -37.67 13.40 63.31
C THR A 293 -37.99 14.13 62.01
N ASP A 294 -37.13 15.01 61.48
CA ASP A 294 -37.48 15.87 60.32
C ASP A 294 -36.85 15.48 58.97
N VAL A 295 -36.07 14.40 58.90
CA VAL A 295 -35.45 13.93 57.64
C VAL A 295 -36.05 12.61 57.12
N SER A 296 -37.17 12.14 57.69
CA SER A 296 -37.82 10.89 57.26
C SER A 296 -38.91 11.02 56.18
N LEU A 297 -39.17 12.22 55.63
CA LEU A 297 -40.21 12.40 54.60
C LEU A 297 -39.72 12.71 53.18
N SER A 298 -38.41 12.80 52.94
CA SER A 298 -37.88 13.21 51.62
C SER A 298 -37.38 12.06 50.73
N VAL A 299 -37.38 10.81 51.23
CA VAL A 299 -36.86 9.66 50.46
C VAL A 299 -37.85 9.09 49.40
N PRO A 300 -39.19 9.08 49.56
CA PRO A 300 -40.05 8.45 48.55
C PRO A 300 -40.32 9.32 47.32
N LEU A 301 -39.98 10.61 47.33
CA LEU A 301 -40.27 11.52 46.21
C LEU A 301 -39.18 11.45 45.10
N VAL A 302 -37.93 11.17 45.47
CA VAL A 302 -36.81 11.04 44.51
C VAL A 302 -36.92 9.75 43.69
N ALA A 303 -37.48 8.68 44.25
CA ALA A 303 -37.70 7.42 43.54
C ALA A 303 -38.81 7.52 42.48
N MET A 304 -39.79 8.42 42.67
CA MET A 304 -40.89 8.63 41.73
C MET A 304 -40.49 9.53 40.55
N LEU A 305 -39.45 10.38 40.70
CA LEU A 305 -38.91 11.22 39.61
C LEU A 305 -37.97 10.47 38.66
N ALA A 306 -37.38 9.35 39.08
CA ALA A 306 -36.46 8.58 38.24
C ALA A 306 -37.19 7.83 37.10
N SER A 307 -38.52 7.66 37.17
CA SER A 307 -39.30 6.95 36.15
C SER A 307 -39.99 7.87 35.13
N THR A 308 -39.88 9.19 35.25
CA THR A 308 -40.49 10.16 34.31
C THR A 308 -39.47 11.02 33.56
N LEU A 309 -38.29 10.45 33.30
CA LEU A 309 -37.18 11.04 32.55
C LEU A 309 -37.45 11.29 31.04
N ASP A 310 -38.71 11.48 30.63
CA ASP A 310 -39.08 11.78 29.23
C ASP A 310 -39.89 13.08 29.04
N SER A 311 -39.99 13.97 30.05
CA SER A 311 -40.61 15.28 29.81
C SER A 311 -40.10 16.41 30.70
N SER A 312 -39.53 17.42 30.03
CA SER A 312 -39.51 18.85 30.41
C SER A 312 -38.60 19.28 31.59
N VAL A 313 -37.40 19.74 31.25
CA VAL A 313 -36.37 20.29 32.16
C VAL A 313 -36.75 21.66 32.78
N GLU A 314 -37.75 22.35 32.22
CA GLU A 314 -38.14 23.70 32.67
C GLU A 314 -39.04 23.73 33.92
N GLU A 315 -39.81 22.68 34.20
CA GLU A 315 -40.65 22.65 35.42
C GLU A 315 -39.85 22.31 36.68
N ILE A 316 -38.73 21.59 36.54
CA ILE A 316 -37.88 21.16 37.66
C ILE A 316 -37.09 22.34 38.23
N THR A 317 -36.64 23.26 37.37
CA THR A 317 -35.85 24.43 37.80
C THR A 317 -36.68 25.46 38.56
N THR A 318 -37.98 25.58 38.26
CA THR A 318 -38.87 26.51 38.95
C THR A 318 -39.30 26.00 40.33
N LEU A 319 -39.49 24.67 40.49
CA LEU A 319 -39.81 24.05 41.78
C LEU A 319 -38.61 23.98 42.72
N LEU A 320 -37.39 23.77 42.20
CA LEU A 320 -36.17 23.84 43.02
C LEU A 320 -35.94 25.25 43.57
N HIS A 321 -36.24 26.29 42.77
CA HIS A 321 -36.10 27.67 43.19
C HIS A 321 -37.15 28.06 44.26
N SER A 322 -38.38 27.53 44.18
CA SER A 322 -39.42 27.81 45.20
C SER A 322 -39.10 27.13 46.54
N VAL A 323 -38.57 25.91 46.53
CA VAL A 323 -38.14 25.21 47.75
C VAL A 323 -36.97 25.92 48.41
N ILE A 324 -35.95 26.33 47.65
CA ILE A 324 -34.80 27.08 48.18
C ILE A 324 -35.24 28.44 48.75
N THR A 325 -36.20 29.11 48.11
CA THR A 325 -36.74 30.40 48.61
C THR A 325 -37.56 30.22 49.90
N SER A 326 -38.30 29.11 50.02
CA SER A 326 -39.04 28.79 51.25
C SER A 326 -38.14 28.44 52.42
N THR A 327 -37.02 27.74 52.19
CA THR A 327 -36.06 27.38 53.24
C THR A 327 -35.21 28.57 53.67
N THR A 328 -34.91 29.51 52.76
CA THR A 328 -34.25 30.78 53.12
C THR A 328 -35.19 31.74 53.88
N ALA A 329 -36.47 31.82 53.51
CA ALA A 329 -37.45 32.62 54.27
C ALA A 329 -37.70 32.08 55.70
N SER A 330 -37.69 30.75 55.86
CA SER A 330 -37.76 30.11 57.19
C SER A 330 -36.49 30.35 58.01
N ALA A 331 -35.33 30.41 57.36
CA ALA A 331 -34.05 30.70 58.02
C ALA A 331 -33.95 32.17 58.44
N GLU A 332 -34.47 33.12 57.65
CA GLU A 332 -34.49 34.54 58.03
C GLU A 332 -35.44 34.82 59.21
N ARG A 333 -36.57 34.11 59.31
CA ARG A 333 -37.48 34.25 60.46
C ARG A 333 -36.92 33.73 61.78
N LEU A 334 -36.01 32.75 61.75
CA LEU A 334 -35.35 32.24 62.95
C LEU A 334 -34.21 33.15 63.44
N VAL A 335 -33.74 34.08 62.60
CA VAL A 335 -32.69 35.05 62.95
C VAL A 335 -33.29 36.33 63.57
N ASP A 336 -34.56 36.66 63.30
CA ASP A 336 -35.25 37.85 63.84
C ASP A 336 -35.96 37.61 65.20
N GLU A 337 -35.97 36.37 65.71
CA GLU A 337 -36.51 36.00 67.04
C GLU A 337 -35.43 35.72 68.11
N LEU A 338 -34.17 36.03 67.82
CA LEU A 338 -33.00 35.96 68.72
C LEU A 338 -32.40 37.36 68.91
#